data_AF-A0A7V2N0T1-F1
#
_entry.id   AF-A0A7V2N0T1-F1
#
_cell.length_a   1.000
_cell.length_b   1.000
_cell.length_c   1.000
_cell.angle_alpha   90.00
_cell.angle_beta   90.00
_cell.angle_gamma   90.00
#
_symmetry.space_group_name_H-M   'P 1'
#
loop_
_entity.id
_entity.type
_entity.pdbx_description
1 polymer ?
#
loop_
_entity_poly.entity_id
_entity_poly.type
_entity_poly.pdbx_seq_one_letter_code
_entity_poly.pdbx_strand_id
1 'polypeptide(L)'
;MKTILCAFDFSKQSENALITSWTISRIFNWELNVVYFISPKVYGLSTPEVEKNEKEKKLMNFLNEHKIDAKVHIKISSNHFPYEIIEMAKQLNSSLISIGRSSYDVEDANFIGSNALSLKNISEIPILFGTRKPKISFKNILITINEKSYSFEPLIFTVEMAKLTDAKLHLLNVIESPYNVPIKKFSFKKQN
;
A
#
# COMPACT_ATOMS: atom_id res chain seq x y z
N MET A 1 8.90 -17.23 5.62
CA MET A 1 7.90 -16.90 4.57
C MET A 1 7.58 -15.43 4.69
N LYS A 2 7.65 -14.65 3.61
CA LYS A 2 7.37 -13.20 3.65
C LYS A 2 5.85 -12.95 3.63
N THR A 3 5.40 -11.88 4.27
CA THR A 3 3.97 -11.53 4.35
C THR A 3 3.73 -10.08 3.94
N ILE A 4 2.52 -9.80 3.47
CA ILE A 4 1.99 -8.44 3.25
C ILE A 4 0.91 -8.18 4.29
N LEU A 5 0.97 -7.04 4.97
CA LEU A 5 -0.13 -6.57 5.82
C LEU A 5 -0.87 -5.43 5.12
N CYS A 6 -2.12 -5.66 4.74
CA CYS A 6 -2.98 -4.67 4.09
C CYS A 6 -3.97 -4.07 5.10
N ALA A 7 -3.86 -2.77 5.37
CA ALA A 7 -4.87 -2.02 6.09
C ALA A 7 -6.07 -1.75 5.17
N PHE A 8 -7.26 -2.15 5.63
CA PHE A 8 -8.48 -2.06 4.85
C PHE A 8 -9.57 -1.33 5.65
N ASP A 9 -10.23 -0.36 5.03
CA ASP A 9 -11.26 0.49 5.66
C ASP A 9 -12.58 0.52 4.87
N PHE A 10 -12.73 -0.36 3.87
CA PHE A 10 -13.85 -0.40 2.91
C PHE A 10 -13.97 0.84 2.00
N SER A 11 -13.00 1.76 2.00
CA SER A 11 -12.92 2.80 0.98
C SER A 11 -12.46 2.25 -0.37
N LYS A 12 -12.75 2.98 -1.45
CA LYS A 12 -12.32 2.56 -2.79
C LYS A 12 -10.80 2.48 -2.92
N GLN A 13 -10.07 3.36 -2.23
CA GLN A 13 -8.60 3.37 -2.28
C GLN A 13 -8.01 2.18 -1.52
N SER A 14 -8.61 1.75 -0.41
CA SER A 14 -8.15 0.54 0.30
C SER A 14 -8.53 -0.74 -0.43
N GLU A 15 -9.67 -0.79 -1.12
CA GLU A 15 -9.99 -1.87 -2.08
C GLU A 15 -8.93 -1.97 -3.18
N ASN A 16 -8.58 -0.85 -3.80
CA ASN A 16 -7.57 -0.86 -4.86
C ASN A 16 -6.19 -1.31 -4.34
N ALA A 17 -5.83 -0.89 -3.12
CA ALA A 17 -4.62 -1.34 -2.43
C ALA A 17 -4.66 -2.85 -2.16
N LEU A 18 -5.79 -3.37 -1.68
CA LEU A 18 -5.99 -4.78 -1.38
C LEU A 18 -5.87 -5.66 -2.63
N ILE A 19 -6.55 -5.32 -3.72
CA ILE A 19 -6.47 -6.06 -4.99
C ILE A 19 -5.04 -6.06 -5.54
N THR A 20 -4.34 -4.92 -5.43
CA THR A 20 -2.93 -4.83 -5.84
C THR A 20 -2.03 -5.68 -4.94
N SER A 21 -2.30 -5.70 -3.64
CA SER A 21 -1.56 -6.52 -2.65
C SER A 21 -1.76 -8.00 -2.89
N TRP A 22 -2.98 -8.42 -3.21
CA TRP A 22 -3.29 -9.79 -3.62
C TRP A 22 -2.57 -10.18 -4.91
N THR A 23 -2.49 -9.27 -5.88
CA THR A 23 -1.73 -9.50 -7.11
C THR A 23 -0.25 -9.72 -6.81
N ILE A 24 0.35 -8.87 -5.97
CA ILE A 24 1.76 -8.99 -5.58
C ILE A 24 2.01 -10.25 -4.75
N SER A 25 1.11 -10.58 -3.81
CA SER A 25 1.26 -11.78 -2.98
C SER A 25 1.30 -13.05 -3.84
N ARG A 26 0.49 -13.11 -4.91
CA ARG A 26 0.51 -14.21 -5.89
C ARG A 26 1.78 -14.25 -6.73
N ILE A 27 2.30 -13.10 -7.16
CA ILE A 27 3.55 -13.01 -7.94
C ILE A 27 4.73 -13.57 -7.13
N PHE A 28 4.82 -13.18 -5.86
CA PHE A 28 5.94 -13.55 -4.99
C PHE A 28 5.70 -14.80 -4.13
N ASN A 29 4.52 -15.40 -4.21
CA ASN A 29 4.07 -16.46 -3.29
C ASN A 29 4.20 -16.05 -1.81
N TRP A 30 3.77 -14.83 -1.48
CA TRP A 30 3.73 -14.32 -0.10
C TRP A 30 2.34 -14.49 0.50
N GLU A 31 2.28 -14.57 1.82
CA GLU A 31 1.00 -14.60 2.54
C GLU A 31 0.40 -13.19 2.62
N LEU A 32 -0.92 -13.08 2.38
CA LEU A 32 -1.66 -11.84 2.55
C LEU A 32 -2.40 -11.84 3.89
N ASN A 33 -2.14 -10.83 4.71
CA ASN A 33 -2.87 -10.53 5.93
C ASN A 33 -3.65 -9.22 5.71
N VAL A 34 -4.93 -9.19 6.07
CA VAL A 34 -5.78 -8.01 5.94
C VAL A 34 -6.28 -7.61 7.31
N VAL A 35 -6.12 -6.34 7.66
CA VAL A 35 -6.52 -5.81 8.96
C VAL A 35 -7.53 -4.67 8.83
N TYR A 36 -8.59 -4.73 9.63
CA TYR A 36 -9.50 -3.62 9.88
C TYR A 36 -9.30 -3.08 11.30
N PHE A 37 -9.16 -1.76 11.41
CA PHE A 37 -9.06 -1.08 12.70
C PHE A 37 -10.42 -0.53 13.12
N ILE A 38 -10.91 -0.95 14.28
CA ILE A 38 -12.10 -0.39 14.91
C ILE A 38 -11.66 0.82 15.73
N SER A 39 -12.15 2.00 15.37
CA SER A 39 -11.95 3.19 16.20
C SER A 39 -12.67 3.01 17.54
N PRO A 40 -12.05 3.33 18.68
CA PRO A 40 -12.71 3.27 19.97
C PRO A 40 -13.90 4.24 19.97
N LYS A 41 -15.12 3.71 20.04
CA LYS A 41 -16.33 4.52 20.24
C LYS A 41 -16.50 4.81 21.73
N VAL A 42 -17.07 5.97 22.05
CA VAL A 42 -17.70 6.20 23.35
C VAL A 42 -18.88 5.22 23.44
N TYR A 43 -18.81 4.28 24.38
CA TYR A 43 -19.74 3.17 24.53
C TYR A 43 -21.19 3.65 24.63
N GLY A 44 -22.09 3.06 23.84
CA GLY A 44 -23.51 3.39 23.91
C GLY A 44 -24.49 2.37 23.31
N LEU A 45 -24.07 1.55 22.32
CA LEU A 45 -25.02 0.66 21.61
C LEU A 45 -24.51 -0.77 21.31
N SER A 46 -23.21 -1.08 21.38
CA SER A 46 -22.66 -2.43 21.11
C SER A 46 -21.42 -2.72 21.95
N THR A 47 -21.19 -3.99 22.30
CA THR A 47 -19.93 -4.42 22.92
C THR A 47 -18.82 -4.51 21.85
N PRO A 48 -17.54 -4.36 22.24
CA PRO A 48 -16.43 -4.49 21.29
C PRO A 48 -16.42 -5.82 20.54
N GLU A 49 -16.86 -6.90 21.19
CA GLU A 49 -16.91 -8.23 20.62
C GLU A 49 -17.96 -8.36 19.50
N VAL A 50 -19.13 -7.72 19.68
CA VAL A 50 -20.17 -7.69 18.64
C VAL A 50 -19.67 -6.93 17.42
N GLU A 51 -19.07 -5.74 17.63
CA GLU A 51 -18.53 -4.95 16.52
C GLU A 51 -17.38 -5.68 15.81
N LYS A 52 -16.52 -6.38 16.57
CA LYS A 52 -15.46 -7.21 16.01
C LYS A 52 -16.01 -8.29 15.07
N ASN A 53 -16.98 -9.07 15.54
CA ASN A 53 -17.59 -10.15 14.76
C ASN A 53 -18.32 -9.64 13.51
N GLU A 54 -19.03 -8.50 13.61
CA GLU A 54 -19.68 -7.87 12.47
C GLU A 54 -18.67 -7.42 11.40
N LYS A 55 -17.56 -6.79 11.82
CA LYS A 55 -16.51 -6.33 10.90
C LYS A 55 -15.76 -7.49 10.27
N GLU A 56 -15.48 -8.53 11.05
CA GLU A 56 -14.85 -9.77 10.55
C GLU A 56 -15.71 -10.43 9.47
N LYS A 57 -17.00 -10.62 9.74
CA LYS A 57 -17.95 -11.18 8.77
C LYS A 57 -18.03 -10.32 7.51
N LYS A 58 -18.13 -9.00 7.66
CA LYS A 58 -18.18 -8.07 6.52
C LYS A 58 -16.91 -8.16 5.67
N LEU A 59 -15.74 -8.22 6.30
CA LEU A 59 -14.47 -8.35 5.61
C LEU A 59 -14.32 -9.70 4.91
N MET A 60 -14.68 -10.81 5.58
CA MET A 60 -14.68 -12.15 4.98
C MET A 60 -15.61 -12.23 3.76
N ASN A 61 -16.81 -11.66 3.85
CA ASN A 61 -17.74 -11.60 2.70
C ASN A 61 -17.11 -10.85 1.52
N PHE A 62 -16.50 -9.70 1.78
CA PHE A 62 -15.81 -8.92 0.76
C PHE A 62 -14.69 -9.73 0.08
N LEU A 63 -13.84 -10.40 0.87
CA LEU A 63 -12.76 -11.24 0.33
C LEU A 63 -13.30 -12.40 -0.51
N ASN A 64 -14.38 -13.05 -0.07
CA ASN A 64 -15.03 -14.13 -0.80
C ASN A 64 -15.64 -13.67 -2.13
N GLU A 65 -16.35 -12.54 -2.13
CA GLU A 65 -16.92 -11.94 -3.34
C GLU A 65 -15.85 -11.64 -4.39
N HIS A 66 -14.68 -11.18 -3.94
CA HIS A 66 -13.53 -10.86 -4.80
C HIS A 66 -12.57 -12.05 -5.04
N LYS A 67 -12.85 -13.23 -4.47
CA LYS A 67 -11.99 -14.43 -4.54
C LYS A 67 -10.54 -14.17 -4.11
N ILE A 68 -10.38 -13.42 -3.02
CA ILE A 68 -9.08 -13.09 -2.43
C ILE A 68 -8.83 -14.02 -1.24
N ASP A 69 -7.74 -14.76 -1.28
CA ASP A 69 -7.29 -15.59 -0.15
C ASP A 69 -6.38 -14.75 0.76
N ALA A 70 -6.83 -14.52 1.99
CA ALA A 70 -6.10 -13.75 2.98
C ALA A 70 -6.51 -14.12 4.40
N LYS A 71 -5.57 -13.97 5.34
CA LYS A 71 -5.87 -14.03 6.78
C LYS A 71 -6.50 -12.71 7.23
N VAL A 72 -7.64 -12.80 7.90
CA VAL A 72 -8.36 -11.63 8.41
C VAL A 72 -7.97 -11.33 9.85
N HIS A 73 -7.77 -10.05 10.14
CA HIS A 73 -7.51 -9.55 11.48
C HIS A 73 -8.42 -8.35 11.78
N ILE A 74 -8.97 -8.32 12.99
CA ILE A 74 -9.71 -7.15 13.49
C ILE A 74 -9.00 -6.64 14.75
N LYS A 75 -8.55 -5.38 14.70
CA LYS A 75 -7.87 -4.72 15.82
C LYS A 75 -8.72 -3.58 16.35
N ILE A 76 -9.01 -3.59 17.64
CA ILE A 76 -9.58 -2.42 18.32
C ILE A 76 -8.42 -1.46 18.55
N SER A 77 -8.57 -0.24 18.04
CA SER A 77 -7.51 0.76 18.12
C SER A 77 -7.42 1.33 19.53
N SER A 78 -6.19 1.41 20.02
CA SER A 78 -5.80 1.88 21.36
C SER A 78 -4.85 3.08 21.31
N ASN A 79 -4.34 3.39 20.12
CA ASN A 79 -3.32 4.40 19.86
C ASN A 79 -3.46 4.93 18.41
N HIS A 80 -2.60 5.85 18.01
CA HIS A 80 -2.57 6.43 16.67
C HIS A 80 -2.21 5.37 15.62
N PHE A 81 -3.10 5.18 14.63
CA PHE A 81 -3.07 4.12 13.62
C PHE A 81 -1.69 3.82 13.00
N PRO A 82 -0.89 4.81 12.54
CA PRO A 82 0.44 4.57 11.96
C PRO A 82 1.39 3.76 12.87
N TYR A 83 1.33 3.94 14.19
CA TYR A 83 2.14 3.14 15.10
C TYR A 83 1.60 1.73 15.24
N GLU A 84 0.27 1.58 15.34
CA GLU A 84 -0.36 0.27 15.53
C GLU A 84 -0.20 -0.65 14.32
N ILE A 85 -0.29 -0.10 13.10
CA ILE A 85 -0.06 -0.88 11.87
C ILE A 85 1.39 -1.32 11.74
N ILE A 86 2.36 -0.48 12.13
CA ILE A 86 3.79 -0.85 12.15
C ILE A 86 4.04 -1.95 13.19
N GLU A 87 3.51 -1.80 14.40
CA GLU A 87 3.65 -2.80 15.46
C GLU A 87 3.10 -4.15 15.00
N MET A 88 1.90 -4.15 14.41
CA MET A 88 1.28 -5.36 13.89
C MET A 88 2.06 -5.96 12.71
N ALA A 89 2.57 -5.12 11.81
CA ALA A 89 3.43 -5.57 10.72
C ALA A 89 4.72 -6.23 11.25
N LYS A 90 5.31 -5.70 12.32
CA LYS A 90 6.46 -6.32 13.00
C LYS A 90 6.08 -7.66 13.64
N GLN A 91 4.94 -7.75 14.32
CA GLN A 91 4.43 -9.00 14.91
C GLN A 91 4.18 -10.10 13.86
N LEU A 92 3.66 -9.72 12.70
CA LEU A 92 3.39 -10.62 11.57
C LEU A 92 4.61 -10.83 10.65
N ASN A 93 5.78 -10.28 10.99
CA ASN A 93 7.00 -10.28 10.18
C ASN A 93 6.74 -9.86 8.72
N SER A 94 5.91 -8.83 8.53
CA SER A 94 5.53 -8.34 7.22
C SER A 94 6.68 -7.63 6.52
N SER A 95 6.88 -8.01 5.25
CA SER A 95 7.88 -7.41 4.36
C SER A 95 7.33 -6.20 3.60
N LEU A 96 6.02 -5.98 3.64
CA LEU A 96 5.32 -4.87 2.99
C LEU A 96 4.06 -4.52 3.76
N ILE A 97 3.85 -3.23 4.03
CA ILE A 97 2.57 -2.69 4.49
C ILE A 97 1.83 -2.12 3.29
N SER A 98 0.55 -2.38 3.15
CA SER A 98 -0.30 -1.84 2.10
C SER A 98 -1.43 -1.01 2.68
N ILE A 99 -1.69 0.16 2.11
CA ILE A 99 -2.72 1.09 2.58
C ILE A 99 -3.28 1.91 1.41
N GLY A 100 -4.55 2.31 1.49
CA GLY A 100 -5.09 3.36 0.62
C GLY A 100 -4.37 4.71 0.83
N ARG A 101 -4.28 5.55 -0.21
CA ARG A 101 -3.69 6.91 -0.07
C ARG A 101 -4.52 7.82 0.83
N SER A 102 -5.84 7.64 0.84
CA SER A 102 -6.81 8.40 1.59
C SER A 102 -8.10 7.59 1.69
N SER A 103 -8.86 7.77 2.77
CA SER A 103 -10.21 7.21 2.88
C SER A 103 -11.24 7.96 2.03
N TYR A 104 -10.87 9.14 1.52
CA TYR A 104 -11.68 9.95 0.61
C TYR A 104 -11.25 9.74 -0.85
N ASP A 105 -12.24 9.75 -1.75
CA ASP A 105 -11.95 9.75 -3.18
C ASP A 105 -11.63 11.17 -3.64
N VAL A 106 -10.33 11.45 -3.79
CA VAL A 106 -9.81 12.79 -4.13
C VAL A 106 -9.25 12.77 -5.55
N GLU A 107 -9.68 13.72 -6.37
CA GLU A 107 -9.25 13.88 -7.76
C GLU A 107 -7.80 14.35 -7.92
N ASP A 108 -7.13 14.77 -6.86
CA ASP A 108 -5.70 15.04 -6.90
C ASP A 108 -4.91 13.72 -6.74
N ALA A 109 -4.05 13.42 -7.71
CA ALA A 109 -3.19 12.24 -7.67
C ALA A 109 -2.08 12.36 -6.62
N ASN A 110 -1.72 13.58 -6.21
CA ASN A 110 -0.67 13.85 -5.25
C ASN A 110 -1.19 13.91 -3.80
N PHE A 111 -2.51 13.89 -3.61
CA PHE A 111 -3.10 13.91 -2.28
C PHE A 111 -2.84 12.59 -1.53
N ILE A 112 -2.31 12.72 -0.31
CA ILE A 112 -2.07 11.64 0.64
C ILE A 112 -2.71 12.07 1.96
N GLY A 113 -3.58 11.23 2.52
CA GLY A 113 -4.24 11.47 3.81
C GLY A 113 -3.25 11.42 4.97
N SER A 114 -3.65 12.00 6.11
CA SER A 114 -2.78 12.15 7.30
C SER A 114 -2.17 10.83 7.76
N ASN A 115 -2.96 9.76 7.88
CA ASN A 115 -2.46 8.44 8.27
C ASN A 115 -1.41 7.88 7.31
N ALA A 116 -1.66 7.98 6.00
CA ALA A 116 -0.75 7.50 4.97
C ALA A 116 0.56 8.32 4.93
N LEU A 117 0.46 9.64 5.13
CA LEU A 117 1.62 10.53 5.21
C LEU A 117 2.45 10.30 6.47
N SER A 118 1.80 10.19 7.63
CA SER A 118 2.48 9.87 8.89
C SER A 118 3.17 8.52 8.81
N LEU A 119 2.50 7.49 8.28
CA LEU A 119 3.07 6.17 8.09
C LEU A 119 4.32 6.20 7.19
N LYS A 120 4.26 6.94 6.06
CA LYS A 120 5.41 7.16 5.16
C LYS A 120 6.65 7.68 5.90
N ASN A 121 6.45 8.58 6.86
CA ASN A 121 7.55 9.28 7.53
C ASN A 121 8.20 8.45 8.64
N ILE A 122 7.50 7.45 9.20
CA ILE A 122 7.96 6.71 10.39
C ILE A 122 8.18 5.22 10.15
N SER A 123 7.70 4.67 9.03
CA SER A 123 7.82 3.24 8.75
C SER A 123 9.21 2.86 8.24
N GLU A 124 9.83 1.90 8.90
CA GLU A 124 11.02 1.19 8.42
C GLU A 124 10.66 0.04 7.47
N ILE A 125 9.40 -0.40 7.47
CA ILE A 125 8.88 -1.44 6.58
C ILE A 125 8.39 -0.75 5.29
N PRO A 126 8.73 -1.28 4.09
CA PRO A 126 8.24 -0.73 2.82
C PRO A 126 6.72 -0.56 2.80
N ILE A 127 6.24 0.50 2.15
CA ILE A 127 4.82 0.83 2.05
C ILE A 127 4.37 0.82 0.59
N LEU A 128 3.29 0.09 0.31
CA LEU A 128 2.53 0.15 -0.92
C LEU A 128 1.31 1.07 -0.72
N PHE A 129 1.26 2.16 -1.49
CA PHE A 129 0.10 3.04 -1.53
C PHE A 129 -0.88 2.63 -2.63
N GLY A 130 -2.16 2.52 -2.29
CA GLY A 130 -3.24 2.25 -3.23
C GLY A 130 -3.37 3.33 -4.31
N THR A 131 -3.49 2.90 -5.55
CA THR A 131 -3.72 3.79 -6.70
C THR A 131 -5.21 3.96 -6.99
N ARG A 132 -5.58 4.92 -7.85
CA ARG A 132 -7.00 5.13 -8.24
C ARG A 132 -7.66 3.93 -8.91
N LYS A 133 -6.86 3.07 -9.53
CA LYS A 133 -7.28 1.79 -10.10
C LYS A 133 -6.36 0.71 -9.54
N PRO A 134 -6.85 -0.50 -9.26
CA PRO A 134 -5.99 -1.58 -8.81
C PRO A 134 -5.02 -1.99 -9.92
N LYS A 135 -3.84 -2.47 -9.55
CA LYS A 135 -2.88 -3.05 -10.49
C LYS A 135 -2.94 -4.57 -10.41
N ILE A 136 -3.45 -5.17 -11.47
CA ILE A 136 -3.56 -6.64 -11.64
C ILE A 136 -2.44 -7.22 -12.53
N SER A 137 -1.60 -6.37 -13.10
CA SER A 137 -0.43 -6.76 -13.88
C SER A 137 0.60 -5.64 -13.89
N PHE A 138 1.87 -6.02 -14.09
CA PHE A 138 3.00 -5.11 -14.13
C PHE A 138 3.76 -5.38 -15.44
N LYS A 139 3.71 -4.41 -16.37
CA LYS A 139 4.42 -4.50 -17.67
C LYS A 139 5.59 -3.53 -17.77
N ASN A 140 5.50 -2.41 -17.05
CA ASN A 140 6.52 -1.38 -16.98
C ASN A 140 6.67 -1.00 -15.51
N ILE A 141 7.89 -1.04 -15.01
CA ILE A 141 8.20 -0.65 -13.64
C ILE A 141 9.23 0.48 -13.72
N LEU A 142 8.96 1.59 -13.04
CA LEU A 142 9.86 2.72 -12.93
C LEU A 142 10.42 2.75 -11.52
N ILE A 143 11.74 2.79 -11.40
CA ILE A 143 12.41 3.07 -10.13
C ILE A 143 13.27 4.32 -10.26
N THR A 144 13.20 5.18 -9.25
CA THR A 144 14.12 6.30 -9.10
C THR A 144 15.34 5.86 -8.30
N ILE A 145 16.52 6.11 -8.84
CA ILE A 145 17.80 5.90 -8.14
C ILE A 145 18.41 7.26 -7.82
N ASN A 146 19.01 7.38 -6.65
CA ASN A 146 19.73 8.58 -6.22
C ASN A 146 21.03 8.14 -5.53
N GLU A 147 22.14 8.81 -5.84
CA GLU A 147 23.46 8.56 -5.25
C GLU A 147 23.48 8.74 -3.72
N LYS A 148 22.54 9.52 -3.17
CA LYS A 148 22.48 9.85 -1.73
C LYS A 148 21.73 8.83 -0.86
N SER A 149 20.96 7.90 -1.43
CA SER A 149 20.15 6.94 -0.67
C SER A 149 20.54 5.50 -0.99
N TYR A 150 21.50 4.97 -0.21
CA TYR A 150 22.12 3.64 -0.31
C TYR A 150 21.22 2.45 0.07
N SER A 151 19.91 2.58 -0.06
CA SER A 151 19.01 1.45 0.15
C SER A 151 18.88 0.68 -1.17
N PHE A 152 19.53 -0.48 -1.26
CA PHE A 152 19.40 -1.39 -2.41
C PHE A 152 18.09 -2.18 -2.36
N GLU A 153 17.39 -2.21 -1.23
CA GLU A 153 16.19 -3.02 -1.02
C GLU A 153 15.07 -2.72 -2.04
N PRO A 154 14.71 -1.44 -2.34
CA PRO A 154 13.75 -1.10 -3.37
C PRO A 154 14.20 -1.54 -4.77
N LEU A 155 15.50 -1.45 -5.06
CA LEU A 155 16.06 -1.89 -6.34
C LEU A 155 15.99 -3.42 -6.47
N ILE A 156 16.37 -4.16 -5.43
CA ILE A 156 16.30 -5.62 -5.40
C ILE A 156 14.85 -6.08 -5.58
N PHE A 157 13.92 -5.54 -4.80
CA PHE A 157 12.49 -5.84 -4.91
C PHE A 157 11.97 -5.57 -6.33
N THR A 158 12.36 -4.43 -6.91
CA THR A 158 11.93 -4.03 -8.25
C THR A 158 12.49 -4.94 -9.34
N VAL A 159 13.76 -5.33 -9.25
CA VAL A 159 14.39 -6.29 -10.18
C VAL A 159 13.73 -7.66 -10.07
N GLU A 160 13.44 -8.13 -8.85
CA GLU A 160 12.74 -9.39 -8.63
C GLU A 160 11.32 -9.37 -9.22
N MET A 161 10.56 -8.29 -8.97
CA MET A 161 9.25 -8.07 -9.58
C MET A 161 9.32 -8.09 -11.10
N ALA A 162 10.30 -7.38 -11.69
CA ALA A 162 10.48 -7.33 -13.13
C ALA A 162 10.73 -8.71 -13.74
N LYS A 163 11.56 -9.54 -13.09
CA LYS A 163 11.84 -10.92 -13.50
C LYS A 163 10.60 -11.81 -13.41
N LEU A 164 9.85 -11.73 -12.31
CA LEU A 164 8.68 -12.57 -12.08
C LEU A 164 7.50 -12.23 -13.00
N THR A 165 7.44 -11.00 -13.51
CA THR A 165 6.32 -10.54 -14.36
C THR A 165 6.71 -10.26 -15.81
N ASP A 166 7.97 -10.53 -16.21
CA ASP A 166 8.53 -10.10 -17.50
C ASP A 166 8.30 -8.60 -17.79
N ALA A 167 8.34 -7.77 -16.74
CA ALA A 167 8.14 -6.34 -16.88
C ALA A 167 9.42 -5.67 -17.38
N LYS A 168 9.24 -4.68 -18.26
CA LYS A 168 10.32 -3.76 -18.61
C LYS A 168 10.64 -2.87 -17.42
N LEU A 169 11.87 -2.96 -16.93
CA LEU A 169 12.40 -2.10 -15.88
C LEU A 169 12.99 -0.82 -16.48
N HIS A 170 12.51 0.33 -16.02
CA HIS A 170 13.01 1.66 -16.35
C HIS A 170 13.69 2.24 -15.10
N LEU A 171 14.94 2.67 -15.24
CA LEU A 171 15.69 3.33 -14.18
C LEU A 171 15.75 4.83 -14.48
N LEU A 172 15.38 5.65 -13.50
CA LEU A 172 15.42 7.10 -13.59
C LEU A 172 16.35 7.66 -12.52
N ASN A 173 17.43 8.33 -12.93
CA ASN A 173 18.22 9.16 -12.04
C ASN A 173 17.87 10.63 -12.31
N VAL A 174 17.51 11.38 -11.27
CA VAL A 174 17.22 12.82 -11.38
C VAL A 174 18.43 13.58 -10.86
N ILE A 175 19.16 14.24 -11.76
CA ILE A 175 20.32 15.06 -11.43
C ILE A 175 19.84 16.51 -11.36
N GLU A 176 19.92 17.10 -10.17
CA GLU A 176 19.67 18.54 -10.01
C GLU A 176 20.79 19.33 -10.69
N SER A 177 20.42 20.20 -11.63
CA SER A 177 21.37 21.12 -12.24
C SER A 177 21.81 22.14 -11.19
N PRO A 178 23.12 22.42 -11.04
CA PRO A 178 23.63 23.44 -10.11
C PRO A 178 23.21 24.87 -10.50
N TYR A 179 22.56 25.04 -11.66
CA TYR A 179 22.03 26.32 -12.14
C TYR A 179 20.51 26.27 -12.24
N ASN A 180 19.85 27.38 -11.91
CA ASN A 180 18.46 27.68 -12.28
C ASN A 180 18.35 27.74 -13.82
N VAL A 181 18.32 26.60 -14.47
CA VAL A 181 18.06 26.52 -15.91
C VAL A 181 16.58 26.84 -16.08
N PRO A 182 16.20 27.90 -16.82
CA PRO A 182 14.80 28.17 -17.09
C PRO A 182 14.19 26.95 -17.78
N ILE A 183 13.20 26.33 -17.13
CA ILE A 183 12.52 25.14 -17.62
C ILE A 183 11.76 25.54 -18.90
N LYS A 184 12.35 25.27 -20.07
CA LYS A 184 11.58 25.25 -21.32
C LYS A 184 10.53 24.15 -21.17
N LYS A 185 9.25 24.51 -21.22
CA LYS A 185 8.16 23.54 -21.31
C LYS A 185 8.43 22.62 -22.50
N PHE A 186 8.81 21.37 -22.24
CA PHE A 186 8.84 20.35 -23.27
C PHE A 186 7.39 19.94 -23.56
N SER A 187 6.87 20.36 -24.71
CA SER A 187 5.64 19.80 -25.25
C SER A 187 5.97 18.43 -25.84
N PHE A 188 5.55 17.37 -25.17
CA PHE A 188 5.56 16.03 -25.77
C PHE A 188 4.57 16.04 -26.94
N LYS A 189 5.06 16.11 -28.17
CA LYS A 189 4.24 15.80 -29.34
C LYS A 189 3.90 14.32 -29.26
N LYS A 190 2.60 14.00 -29.12
CA LYS A 190 2.10 12.65 -29.41
C LYS A 190 2.52 12.30 -30.83
N GLN A 191 3.31 11.23 -30.99
CA GLN A 191 3.42 10.57 -32.28
C GLN A 191 2.13 9.77 -32.47
N ASN A 192 1.47 10.03 -33.60
CA ASN A 192 0.25 9.35 -34.03
C ASN A 192 0.51 7.89 -34.35
#